data_AF-A0A1D6I8S4-F1
#
_entry.id   AF-A0A1D6I8S4-F1
#
_cell.length_a   1.000
_cell.length_b   1.000
_cell.length_c   1.000
_cell.angle_alpha   90.00
_cell.angle_beta   90.00
_cell.angle_gamma   90.00
#
_symmetry.space_group_name_H-M   'P 1'
#
loop_
_entity.id
_entity.type
_entity.pdbx_description
1 polymer ?
#
loop_
_entity_poly.entity_id
_entity_poly.type
_entity_poly.pdbx_seq_one_letter_code
_entity_poly.pdbx_strand_id
1 'polypeptide(L)'
;MYVSSWHICFHSNVFSKQIKVVIPLRDIDEIRRSQHAVINPAITIFLRMGAGGFGVPPLGCPDGRVRYKFASFWNRNHTFRALHRAMKNFVMMIDAEKQERAQSALRAHSSSRKNSKKEINVPEDCAALTGKLQPFVKEEVLVPVFNGTFPCTAEQFFSILLSDDSNYITEYRTDRKDKDINLGQWHVADEYDGQVRELNCKSICHSPMCPPYSAMTEWQHIVLSADKMDLVFETVQQVHDVPFGSFFEVHCRWCVKTISSNSCSLNISAGAHFKKWCIMQSKIKSGAVDELKKEVKVMLDFAQGYMLKVSSPDQENSNLAQQDNTAPDAPSDTG
;
A
#
# COMPACT_ATOMS: atom_id res chain seq x y z
N MET A 1 -6.89 20.62 15.93
CA MET A 1 -6.28 20.99 14.63
C MET A 1 -5.28 19.93 14.26
N TYR A 2 -5.30 19.48 13.01
CA TYR A 2 -4.40 18.47 12.45
C TYR A 2 -3.62 19.10 11.29
N VAL A 3 -2.33 18.80 11.18
CA VAL A 3 -1.44 19.37 10.17
C VAL A 3 -0.83 18.22 9.37
N SER A 4 -1.15 18.17 8.08
CA SER A 4 -0.57 17.23 7.12
C SER A 4 0.50 17.90 6.27
N SER A 5 1.11 17.17 5.34
CA SER A 5 2.09 17.72 4.38
C SER A 5 1.50 18.74 3.40
N TRP A 6 0.16 18.78 3.25
CA TRP A 6 -0.51 19.59 2.22
C TRP A 6 -1.66 20.45 2.75
N HIS A 7 -2.23 20.10 3.90
CA HIS A 7 -3.42 20.75 4.45
C HIS A 7 -3.33 20.94 5.96
N ILE A 8 -3.94 22.01 6.45
CA ILE A 8 -4.32 22.20 7.85
C ILE A 8 -5.80 21.90 7.96
N CYS A 9 -6.15 20.94 8.80
CA CYS A 9 -7.53 20.51 9.01
C CYS A 9 -7.98 20.85 10.44
N PHE A 10 -9.23 21.27 10.57
CA PHE A 10 -9.87 21.50 11.86
C PHE A 10 -11.28 20.93 11.83
N HIS A 11 -11.60 20.17 12.88
CA HIS A 11 -12.93 19.65 13.14
C HIS A 11 -13.30 19.99 14.59
N SER A 12 -14.53 20.43 14.79
CA SER A 12 -15.11 20.71 16.11
C SER A 12 -16.59 20.36 16.11
N ASN A 13 -17.06 19.79 17.21
CA ASN A 13 -18.47 19.52 17.48
C ASN A 13 -18.78 20.05 18.87
N VAL A 14 -19.32 21.27 18.95
CA VAL A 14 -19.61 21.96 20.22
C VAL A 14 -21.02 22.52 20.12
N PHE A 15 -21.87 22.22 21.13
CA PHE A 15 -23.30 22.60 21.16
C PHE A 15 -24.07 22.23 19.88
N SER A 16 -23.85 21.02 19.35
CA SER A 16 -24.47 20.51 18.12
C SER A 16 -24.14 21.31 16.84
N LYS A 17 -23.21 22.28 16.91
CA LYS A 17 -22.66 22.95 15.74
C LYS A 17 -21.38 22.25 15.31
N GLN A 18 -21.45 21.59 14.16
CA GLN A 18 -20.29 20.98 13.53
C GLN A 18 -19.55 22.01 12.67
N ILE A 19 -18.26 22.16 12.93
CA ILE A 19 -17.35 23.00 12.15
C ILE A 19 -16.30 22.09 11.53
N LYS A 20 -16.18 22.13 10.21
CA LYS A 20 -15.10 21.48 9.47
C LYS A 20 -14.43 22.54 8.59
N VAL A 21 -13.11 22.63 8.70
CA VAL A 21 -12.27 23.56 7.94
C VAL A 21 -11.10 22.78 7.39
N VAL A 22 -10.84 22.92 6.09
CA VAL A 22 -9.68 22.33 5.42
C VAL A 22 -8.97 23.45 4.65
N ILE A 23 -7.73 23.72 5.00
CA ILE A 23 -6.93 24.81 4.43
C ILE A 23 -5.73 24.20 3.70
N PRO A 24 -5.66 24.25 2.37
CA PRO A 24 -4.46 23.87 1.63
C PRO A 24 -3.28 24.78 2.01
N LEU A 25 -2.10 24.19 2.27
CA LEU A 25 -0.87 24.94 2.57
C LEU A 25 -0.46 25.87 1.43
N ARG A 26 -0.75 25.48 0.17
CA ARG A 26 -0.51 26.30 -1.03
C ARG A 26 -1.25 27.64 -1.01
N ASP A 27 -2.41 27.66 -0.37
CA ASP A 27 -3.30 28.81 -0.33
C ASP A 27 -2.96 29.77 0.81
N ILE A 28 -2.09 29.35 1.74
CA ILE A 28 -1.67 30.18 2.87
C ILE A 28 -0.71 31.25 2.37
N ASP A 29 -1.05 32.47 2.74
CA ASP A 29 -0.20 33.65 2.55
C ASP A 29 0.60 33.93 3.83
N GLU A 30 -0.08 33.91 4.98
CA GLU A 30 0.56 34.27 6.24
C GLU A 30 -0.07 33.55 7.45
N ILE A 31 0.76 33.22 8.45
CA ILE A 31 0.31 32.71 9.74
C ILE A 31 0.76 33.70 10.83
N ARG A 32 -0.18 34.19 11.64
CA ARG A 32 0.09 35.13 12.73
C ARG A 32 -0.32 34.56 14.08
N ARG A 33 0.49 34.87 15.10
CA ARG A 33 0.05 34.83 16.49
C ARG A 33 -0.95 35.96 16.71
N SER A 34 -2.04 35.66 17.40
CA SER A 34 -3.14 36.61 17.65
C SER A 34 -3.77 36.33 19.01
N GLN A 35 -4.79 37.13 19.35
CA GLN A 35 -5.66 36.92 20.50
C GLN A 35 -7.13 36.97 20.06
N HIS A 36 -7.98 36.23 20.78
CA HIS A 36 -9.44 36.29 20.69
C HIS A 36 -9.99 36.86 21.99
N ALA A 37 -10.90 37.83 21.90
CA ALA A 37 -11.46 38.55 23.04
C ALA A 37 -10.38 39.07 24.03
N VAL A 38 -9.22 39.51 23.50
CA VAL A 38 -8.05 40.04 24.22
C VAL A 38 -7.30 39.02 25.11
N ILE A 39 -7.98 38.03 25.66
CA ILE A 39 -7.45 37.12 26.68
C ILE A 39 -6.99 35.79 26.07
N ASN A 40 -7.68 35.28 25.04
CA ASN A 40 -7.47 33.91 24.57
C ASN A 40 -6.36 33.83 23.51
N PRO A 41 -5.29 33.05 23.74
CA PRO A 41 -4.26 32.82 22.74
C PRO A 41 -4.85 32.21 21.46
N ALA A 42 -4.59 32.85 20.33
CA ALA A 42 -5.13 32.46 19.04
C ALA A 42 -4.06 32.44 17.93
N ILE A 43 -4.33 31.71 16.86
CA ILE A 43 -3.55 31.73 15.61
C ILE A 43 -4.50 32.15 14.51
N THR A 44 -4.10 33.15 13.72
CA THR A 44 -4.84 33.60 12.54
C THR A 44 -4.07 33.19 11.30
N ILE A 45 -4.72 32.52 10.37
CA ILE A 45 -4.18 32.09 9.08
C ILE A 45 -4.84 32.93 8.00
N PHE A 46 -4.04 33.64 7.22
CA PHE A 46 -4.47 34.45 6.08
C PHE A 46 -4.22 33.66 4.81
N LEU A 47 -5.23 33.61 3.94
CA LEU A 47 -5.11 32.99 2.64
C LEU A 47 -4.83 34.04 1.56
N ARG A 48 -4.24 33.59 0.47
CA ARG A 48 -4.03 34.39 -0.74
C ARG A 48 -5.37 34.86 -1.30
N MET A 49 -5.36 36.01 -1.98
CA MET A 49 -6.57 36.50 -2.65
C MET A 49 -7.09 35.46 -3.66
N GLY A 50 -8.41 35.26 -3.67
CA GLY A 50 -9.06 34.25 -4.51
C GLY A 50 -9.02 32.81 -3.97
N ALA A 51 -8.30 32.55 -2.88
CA ALA A 51 -8.32 31.25 -2.22
C ALA A 51 -9.36 31.19 -1.08
N GLY A 52 -9.91 30.00 -0.80
CA GLY A 52 -10.97 29.80 0.20
C GLY A 52 -12.17 29.01 -0.35
N GLY A 53 -13.22 28.85 0.46
CA GLY A 53 -14.47 28.18 0.05
C GLY A 53 -14.72 26.77 0.61
N PHE A 54 -13.77 26.19 1.35
CA PHE A 54 -13.89 24.85 1.93
C PHE A 54 -14.24 24.89 3.43
N GLY A 55 -15.52 25.08 3.75
CA GLY A 55 -16.05 25.01 5.13
C GLY A 55 -16.74 26.28 5.62
N VAL A 56 -16.67 26.53 6.93
CA VAL A 56 -17.32 27.70 7.58
C VAL A 56 -16.90 29.01 6.90
N PRO A 57 -17.81 29.99 6.72
CA PRO A 57 -17.51 31.25 6.04
C PRO A 57 -16.25 31.90 6.64
N PRO A 58 -15.18 32.08 5.85
CA PRO A 58 -13.98 32.70 6.37
C PRO A 58 -14.24 34.18 6.64
N LEU A 59 -13.49 34.76 7.57
CA LEU A 59 -13.62 36.19 7.85
C LEU A 59 -12.98 36.95 6.69
N GLY A 60 -13.74 37.84 6.05
CA GLY A 60 -13.21 38.77 5.07
C GLY A 60 -12.26 39.78 5.71
N CYS A 61 -11.19 40.12 5.00
CA CYS A 61 -10.31 41.24 5.31
C CYS A 61 -10.60 42.41 4.36
N PRO A 62 -10.39 43.68 4.78
CA PRO A 62 -10.56 44.85 3.91
C PRO A 62 -9.67 44.84 2.66
N ASP A 63 -8.58 44.07 2.69
CA ASP A 63 -7.64 43.88 1.58
C ASP A 63 -8.06 42.77 0.60
N GLY A 64 -9.27 42.22 0.74
CA GLY A 64 -9.80 41.16 -0.14
C GLY A 64 -9.29 39.75 0.18
N ARG A 65 -8.38 39.58 1.14
CA ARG A 65 -7.98 38.25 1.62
C ARG A 65 -9.04 37.67 2.55
N VAL A 66 -9.00 36.34 2.69
CA VAL A 66 -9.82 35.63 3.68
C VAL A 66 -8.94 35.10 4.81
N ARG A 67 -9.48 35.03 6.02
CA ARG A 67 -8.74 34.52 7.19
C ARG A 67 -9.55 33.56 8.05
N TYR A 68 -8.83 32.62 8.66
CA TYR A 68 -9.34 31.74 9.71
C TYR A 68 -8.67 32.06 11.04
N LYS A 69 -9.45 32.22 12.10
CA LYS A 69 -8.94 32.42 13.46
C LYS A 69 -9.28 31.22 14.32
N PHE A 70 -8.24 30.55 14.81
CA PHE A 70 -8.33 29.45 15.76
C PHE A 70 -7.97 29.98 17.15
N ALA A 71 -8.82 29.74 18.14
CA ALA A 71 -8.60 30.16 19.52
C ALA A 71 -8.39 28.95 20.44
N SER A 72 -8.14 29.21 21.72
CA SER A 72 -8.06 28.20 22.78
C SER A 72 -6.86 27.26 22.70
N PHE A 73 -5.69 27.79 22.30
CA PHE A 73 -4.46 27.02 22.33
C PHE A 73 -3.86 26.94 23.73
N TRP A 74 -3.73 25.71 24.25
CA TRP A 74 -2.96 25.45 25.49
C TRP A 74 -1.52 25.95 25.37
N ASN A 75 -0.89 25.76 24.20
CA ASN A 75 0.42 26.30 23.89
C ASN A 75 0.47 26.87 22.46
N ARG A 76 0.07 28.14 22.31
CA ARG A 76 0.06 28.87 21.03
C ARG A 76 1.43 28.87 20.35
N ASN A 77 2.50 29.07 21.12
CA ASN A 77 3.84 29.24 20.55
C ASN A 77 4.40 27.93 20.00
N HIS A 78 4.15 26.80 20.67
CA HIS A 78 4.49 25.49 20.13
C HIS A 78 3.75 25.22 18.81
N THR A 79 2.43 25.46 18.80
CA THR A 79 1.60 25.27 17.60
C THR A 79 2.07 26.16 16.45
N PHE A 80 2.36 27.44 16.73
CA PHE A 80 2.88 28.37 15.74
C PHE A 80 4.20 27.89 15.12
N ARG A 81 5.13 27.37 15.93
CA ARG A 81 6.37 26.76 15.41
C ARG A 81 6.11 25.53 14.55
N ALA A 82 5.18 24.67 14.95
CA ALA A 82 4.81 23.48 14.17
C ALA A 82 4.23 23.87 12.80
N LEU A 83 3.34 24.86 12.77
CA LEU A 83 2.75 25.39 11.52
C LEU A 83 3.81 26.04 10.62
N HIS A 84 4.73 26.83 11.18
CA HIS A 84 5.83 27.40 10.40
C HIS A 84 6.77 26.34 9.84
N ARG A 85 7.06 25.27 10.59
CA ARG A 85 7.85 24.13 10.08
C ARG A 85 7.12 23.43 8.94
N ALA A 86 5.83 23.18 9.07
CA ALA A 86 5.02 22.59 8.00
C ALA A 86 5.05 23.45 6.74
N MET A 87 4.88 24.77 6.87
CA MET A 87 4.93 25.71 5.75
C MET A 87 6.33 25.76 5.10
N LYS A 88 7.39 25.80 5.90
CA LYS A 88 8.78 25.77 5.39
C LYS A 88 9.04 24.48 4.61
N ASN A 89 8.65 23.34 5.15
CA ASN A 89 8.81 22.04 4.49
C ASN A 89 8.01 21.99 3.18
N PHE A 90 6.79 22.53 3.17
CA PHE A 90 5.96 22.63 1.98
C PHE A 90 6.62 23.50 0.88
N VAL A 91 7.12 24.68 1.23
CA VAL A 91 7.81 25.56 0.25
C VAL A 91 9.07 24.89 -0.29
N MET A 92 9.91 24.32 0.59
CA MET A 92 11.10 23.58 0.18
C MET A 92 10.76 22.43 -0.78
N MET A 93 9.65 21.73 -0.53
CA MET A 93 9.16 20.67 -1.41
C MET A 93 8.77 21.21 -2.81
N ILE A 94 8.02 22.31 -2.88
CA ILE A 94 7.60 22.91 -4.16
C ILE A 94 8.79 23.46 -4.96
N ASP A 95 9.76 24.08 -4.29
CA ASP A 95 10.94 24.63 -4.97
C ASP A 95 11.86 23.51 -5.48
N ALA A 96 12.03 22.43 -4.71
CA ALA A 96 12.73 21.24 -5.16
C ALA A 96 12.05 20.59 -6.38
N GLU A 97 10.71 20.49 -6.38
CA GLU A 97 9.92 19.99 -7.52
C GLU A 97 10.17 20.83 -8.80
N LYS A 98 10.16 22.17 -8.68
CA LYS A 98 10.43 23.06 -9.83
C LYS A 98 11.85 22.87 -10.38
N GLN A 99 12.84 22.77 -9.51
CA GLN A 99 14.24 22.61 -9.91
C GLN A 99 14.48 21.25 -10.58
N GLU A 100 13.91 20.18 -10.05
CA GLU A 100 14.06 18.84 -10.62
C GLU A 100 13.26 18.65 -11.91
N ARG A 101 12.09 19.29 -12.03
CA ARG A 101 11.33 19.32 -13.30
C ARG A 101 12.13 20.01 -14.41
N ALA A 102 12.81 21.11 -14.09
CA ALA A 102 13.72 21.78 -15.03
C ALA A 102 14.89 20.87 -15.43
N GLN A 103 15.52 20.18 -14.47
CA GLN A 103 16.60 19.23 -14.75
C GLN A 103 16.15 18.01 -15.56
N SER A 104 14.96 17.48 -15.29
CA SER A 104 14.41 16.31 -15.99
C SER A 104 14.03 16.65 -17.43
N ALA A 105 13.49 17.84 -17.69
CA ALA A 105 13.29 18.35 -19.04
C ALA A 105 14.63 18.41 -19.81
N LEU A 106 15.69 18.91 -19.17
CA LEU A 106 17.03 18.94 -19.78
C LEU A 106 17.57 17.55 -20.12
N ARG A 107 17.36 16.54 -19.25
CA ARG A 107 17.76 15.15 -19.51
C ARG A 107 16.98 14.54 -20.68
N ALA A 108 15.67 14.77 -20.76
CA ALA A 108 14.82 14.27 -21.83
C ALA A 108 15.18 14.86 -23.21
N HIS A 109 15.70 16.09 -23.26
CA HIS A 109 16.21 16.69 -24.49
C HIS A 109 17.63 16.22 -24.87
N SER A 110 18.36 15.57 -23.97
CA SER A 110 19.74 15.10 -24.20
C SER A 110 19.82 13.67 -24.77
N SER A 111 18.77 12.86 -24.65
CA SER A 111 18.76 11.46 -25.09
C SER A 111 18.49 11.26 -26.60
N SER A 112 18.37 12.32 -27.40
CA SER A 112 18.30 12.21 -28.86
C SER A 112 19.66 12.50 -29.50
N ARG A 113 20.57 11.52 -29.48
CA ARG A 113 21.65 11.27 -30.46
C ARG A 113 22.69 10.28 -29.91
N LYS A 114 22.57 9.00 -30.27
CA LYS A 114 23.59 8.24 -31.03
C LYS A 114 23.25 6.74 -31.08
N ASN A 115 23.00 6.29 -32.30
CA ASN A 115 23.09 4.90 -32.72
C ASN A 115 24.57 4.58 -33.01
N SER A 116 25.08 3.41 -32.62
CA SER A 116 26.14 2.75 -33.39
C SER A 116 26.12 1.23 -33.20
N LYS A 117 25.86 0.56 -34.32
CA LYS A 117 25.89 -0.89 -34.59
C LYS A 117 27.12 -1.61 -34.01
N LYS A 118 26.91 -2.85 -33.55
CA LYS A 118 27.85 -3.95 -33.76
C LYS A 118 27.09 -5.29 -33.78
N GLU A 119 27.11 -5.94 -34.94
CA GLU A 119 26.65 -7.30 -35.18
C GLU A 119 27.60 -8.31 -34.53
N ILE A 120 27.05 -9.37 -33.92
CA ILE A 120 27.74 -10.64 -33.69
C ILE A 120 26.74 -11.76 -34.01
N ASN A 121 27.08 -12.58 -35.00
CA ASN A 121 26.35 -13.78 -35.41
C ASN A 121 26.65 -14.95 -34.45
N VAL A 122 25.61 -15.66 -34.01
CA VAL A 122 25.69 -17.05 -33.50
C VAL A 122 24.51 -17.83 -34.11
N PRO A 123 24.69 -19.09 -34.58
CA PRO A 123 23.73 -19.78 -35.43
C PRO A 123 22.44 -20.24 -34.74
N GLU A 124 21.44 -20.34 -35.59
CA GLU A 124 20.02 -20.63 -35.39
C GLU A 124 19.78 -22.13 -35.14
N ASP A 125 19.17 -22.49 -34.01
CA ASP A 125 17.96 -23.33 -34.00
C ASP A 125 17.29 -23.33 -32.60
N CYS A 126 15.95 -23.29 -32.56
CA CYS A 126 15.05 -23.24 -31.37
C CYS A 126 14.65 -21.86 -30.75
N ALA A 127 14.65 -20.75 -31.49
CA ALA A 127 14.23 -19.43 -30.96
C ALA A 127 12.98 -18.81 -31.61
N ALA A 128 12.08 -19.61 -32.17
CA ALA A 128 10.86 -19.10 -32.79
C ALA A 128 9.68 -19.05 -31.79
N LEU A 129 9.66 -18.05 -30.88
CA LEU A 129 8.45 -17.43 -30.28
C LEU A 129 8.74 -16.38 -29.18
N THR A 130 9.98 -16.24 -28.71
CA THR A 130 10.32 -15.46 -27.49
C THR A 130 10.34 -13.92 -27.63
N GLY A 131 9.96 -13.37 -28.78
CA GLY A 131 10.03 -11.92 -29.04
C GLY A 131 8.82 -11.07 -28.59
N LYS A 132 7.75 -11.66 -28.04
CA LYS A 132 6.48 -10.95 -27.75
C LYS A 132 6.14 -10.77 -26.26
N LEU A 133 6.72 -11.58 -25.37
CA LEU A 133 6.30 -11.63 -23.98
C LEU A 133 6.96 -10.51 -23.17
N GLN A 134 6.15 -9.81 -22.36
CA GLN A 134 6.62 -8.71 -21.53
C GLN A 134 6.90 -9.20 -20.11
N PRO A 135 7.94 -8.67 -19.42
CA PRO A 135 8.10 -8.91 -18.00
C PRO A 135 6.88 -8.39 -17.21
N PHE A 136 6.33 -9.21 -16.32
CA PHE A 136 5.17 -8.82 -15.50
C PHE A 136 5.56 -7.79 -14.42
N VAL A 137 6.72 -7.98 -13.78
CA VAL A 137 7.26 -7.06 -12.77
C VAL A 137 8.50 -6.30 -13.27
N LYS A 138 8.81 -5.19 -12.59
CA LYS A 138 9.99 -4.35 -12.87
C LYS A 138 11.21 -4.81 -12.08
N GLU A 139 12.10 -5.55 -12.74
CA GLU A 139 13.30 -6.14 -12.12
C GLU A 139 14.14 -5.10 -11.35
N GLU A 140 14.29 -3.91 -11.92
CA GLU A 140 15.17 -2.86 -11.41
C GLU A 140 14.74 -2.29 -10.05
N VAL A 141 13.53 -2.59 -9.58
CA VAL A 141 13.05 -2.15 -8.26
C VAL A 141 13.04 -3.25 -7.21
N LEU A 142 13.18 -4.52 -7.61
CA LEU A 142 13.07 -5.65 -6.71
C LEU A 142 14.29 -5.75 -5.81
N VAL A 143 14.04 -5.82 -4.50
CA VAL A 143 15.06 -6.13 -3.50
C VAL A 143 14.64 -7.35 -2.68
N PRO A 144 15.58 -8.18 -2.20
CA PRO A 144 15.24 -9.34 -1.38
C PRO A 144 14.48 -8.96 -0.11
N VAL A 145 13.33 -9.62 0.12
CA VAL A 145 12.52 -9.47 1.34
C VAL A 145 12.51 -10.72 2.20
N PHE A 146 12.63 -11.90 1.59
CA PHE A 146 12.72 -13.18 2.28
C PHE A 146 13.57 -14.18 1.48
N ASN A 147 14.34 -15.00 2.19
CA ASN A 147 15.02 -16.15 1.64
C ASN A 147 14.99 -17.24 2.71
N GLY A 148 14.46 -18.41 2.35
CA GLY A 148 14.35 -19.53 3.27
C GLY A 148 13.88 -20.79 2.58
N THR A 149 13.33 -21.69 3.39
CA THR A 149 12.69 -22.92 2.93
C THR A 149 11.25 -22.95 3.41
N PHE A 150 10.41 -23.68 2.69
CA PHE A 150 9.00 -23.85 3.02
C PHE A 150 8.62 -25.35 2.88
N PRO A 151 7.79 -25.90 3.77
CA PRO A 151 7.61 -27.36 3.92
C PRO A 151 6.60 -27.94 2.91
N CYS A 152 6.83 -27.70 1.61
CA CYS A 152 6.07 -28.29 0.52
C CYS A 152 6.88 -28.27 -0.78
N THR A 153 6.43 -28.98 -1.81
CA THR A 153 6.95 -28.84 -3.18
C THR A 153 6.38 -27.59 -3.86
N ALA A 154 6.95 -27.18 -5.01
CA ALA A 154 6.41 -26.10 -5.82
C ALA A 154 5.00 -26.42 -6.35
N GLU A 155 4.76 -27.67 -6.76
CA GLU A 155 3.43 -28.15 -7.16
C GLU A 155 2.41 -28.05 -6.01
N GLN A 156 2.79 -28.47 -4.80
CA GLN A 156 1.93 -28.35 -3.61
C GLN A 156 1.67 -26.88 -3.25
N PHE A 157 2.69 -26.03 -3.35
CA PHE A 157 2.56 -24.60 -3.12
C PHE A 157 1.50 -24.00 -4.07
N PHE A 158 1.57 -24.32 -5.36
CA PHE A 158 0.58 -23.90 -6.34
C PHE A 158 -0.81 -24.46 -6.04
N SER A 159 -0.93 -25.79 -5.98
CA SER A 159 -2.23 -26.47 -5.88
C SER A 159 -2.99 -26.12 -4.60
N ILE A 160 -2.30 -25.99 -3.46
CA ILE A 160 -2.93 -25.76 -2.16
C ILE A 160 -3.14 -24.28 -1.88
N LEU A 161 -2.25 -23.39 -2.34
CA LEU A 161 -2.30 -21.96 -1.97
C LEU A 161 -2.79 -21.04 -3.09
N LEU A 162 -2.51 -21.35 -4.36
CA LEU A 162 -2.67 -20.38 -5.44
C LEU A 162 -3.67 -20.80 -6.51
N SER A 163 -4.02 -22.09 -6.62
CA SER A 163 -4.99 -22.60 -7.58
C SER A 163 -6.38 -21.97 -7.43
N ASP A 164 -7.22 -22.11 -8.45
CA ASP A 164 -8.60 -21.61 -8.41
C ASP A 164 -9.50 -22.42 -7.45
N ASP A 165 -9.11 -23.66 -7.11
CA ASP A 165 -9.80 -24.50 -6.12
C ASP A 165 -9.38 -24.18 -4.66
N SER A 166 -8.39 -23.29 -4.47
CA SER A 166 -7.91 -22.91 -3.15
C SER A 166 -8.66 -21.71 -2.57
N ASN A 167 -9.04 -21.82 -1.29
CA ASN A 167 -9.57 -20.69 -0.51
C ASN A 167 -8.48 -19.93 0.26
N TYR A 168 -7.20 -20.27 0.10
CA TYR A 168 -6.11 -19.70 0.88
C TYR A 168 -6.07 -18.17 0.79
N ILE A 169 -6.11 -17.59 -0.42
CA ILE A 169 -6.00 -16.13 -0.59
C ILE A 169 -7.20 -15.42 0.05
N THR A 170 -8.41 -15.93 -0.16
CA THR A 170 -9.62 -15.31 0.39
C THR A 170 -9.67 -15.43 1.92
N GLU A 171 -9.28 -16.59 2.49
CA GLU A 171 -9.15 -16.79 3.93
C GLU A 171 -8.07 -15.88 4.53
N TYR A 172 -6.89 -15.79 3.91
CA TYR A 172 -5.81 -14.92 4.37
C TYR A 172 -6.21 -13.44 4.38
N ARG A 173 -6.83 -12.97 3.30
CA ARG A 173 -7.33 -11.58 3.21
C ARG A 173 -8.42 -11.31 4.24
N THR A 174 -9.27 -12.29 4.52
CA THR A 174 -10.29 -12.20 5.57
C THR A 174 -9.67 -12.15 6.97
N ASP A 175 -8.61 -12.92 7.23
CA ASP A 175 -7.89 -12.91 8.51
C ASP A 175 -7.27 -11.53 8.78
N ARG A 176 -6.66 -10.93 7.75
CA ARG A 176 -6.17 -9.54 7.75
C ARG A 176 -7.25 -8.48 7.96
N LYS A 177 -8.53 -8.87 7.91
CA LYS A 177 -9.71 -7.99 7.97
C LYS A 177 -9.85 -7.08 6.75
N ASP A 178 -9.34 -7.52 5.59
CA ASP A 178 -9.63 -6.87 4.32
C ASP A 178 -11.12 -7.05 3.97
N LYS A 179 -11.67 -6.11 3.20
CA LYS A 179 -13.10 -6.07 2.84
C LYS A 179 -13.29 -6.13 1.33
N ASP A 180 -14.52 -6.44 0.92
CA ASP A 180 -14.94 -6.43 -0.47
C ASP A 180 -13.99 -7.25 -1.38
N ILE A 181 -13.55 -8.41 -0.88
CA ILE A 181 -12.57 -9.28 -1.55
C ILE A 181 -13.22 -9.92 -2.78
N ASN A 182 -12.69 -9.61 -3.95
CA ASN A 182 -13.11 -10.18 -5.22
C ASN A 182 -11.88 -10.72 -5.96
N LEU A 183 -11.72 -12.04 -5.97
CA LEU A 183 -10.63 -12.76 -6.63
C LEU A 183 -11.14 -13.38 -7.94
N GLY A 184 -10.54 -13.00 -9.05
CA GLY A 184 -10.79 -13.59 -10.37
C GLY A 184 -10.20 -14.99 -10.51
N GLN A 185 -10.52 -15.66 -11.60
CA GLN A 185 -9.98 -16.96 -11.97
C GLN A 185 -8.73 -16.81 -12.83
N TRP A 186 -7.82 -17.79 -12.78
CA TRP A 186 -6.66 -17.83 -13.66
C TRP A 186 -7.07 -17.96 -15.12
N HIS A 187 -6.43 -17.18 -15.99
CA HIS A 187 -6.61 -17.24 -17.44
C HIS A 187 -5.32 -16.90 -18.16
N VAL A 188 -5.19 -17.34 -19.42
CA VAL A 188 -4.04 -17.02 -20.27
C VAL A 188 -4.18 -15.58 -20.80
N ALA A 189 -3.07 -14.85 -20.90
CA ALA A 189 -2.99 -13.55 -21.56
C ALA A 189 -1.96 -13.61 -22.69
N ASP A 190 -2.20 -12.87 -23.77
CA ASP A 190 -1.32 -12.89 -24.96
C ASP A 190 0.03 -12.19 -24.69
N GLU A 191 0.07 -11.30 -23.70
CA GLU A 191 1.21 -10.44 -23.37
C GLU A 191 2.23 -11.09 -22.42
N TYR A 192 1.83 -12.12 -21.68
CA TYR A 192 2.61 -12.75 -20.61
C TYR A 192 2.70 -14.26 -20.82
N ASP A 193 3.76 -14.88 -20.31
CA ASP A 193 3.76 -16.33 -20.13
C ASP A 193 2.78 -16.73 -19.01
N GLY A 194 2.62 -18.04 -18.81
CA GLY A 194 1.81 -18.55 -17.71
C GLY A 194 0.34 -18.10 -17.72
N GLN A 195 -0.17 -17.80 -16.53
CA GLN A 195 -1.55 -17.39 -16.30
C GLN A 195 -1.59 -16.12 -15.47
N VAL A 196 -2.64 -15.32 -15.66
CA VAL A 196 -2.90 -14.09 -14.91
C VAL A 196 -4.29 -14.11 -14.29
N ARG A 197 -4.46 -13.32 -13.22
CA ARG A 197 -5.78 -13.00 -12.65
C ARG A 197 -5.73 -11.66 -11.91
N GLU A 198 -6.91 -11.17 -11.53
CA GLU A 198 -7.06 -9.91 -10.81
C GLU A 198 -7.72 -10.13 -9.45
N LEU A 199 -7.25 -9.39 -8.44
CA LEU A 199 -7.83 -9.31 -7.10
C LEU A 199 -8.15 -7.84 -6.79
N ASN A 200 -9.39 -7.58 -6.42
CA ASN A 200 -9.81 -6.29 -5.87
C ASN A 200 -10.23 -6.45 -4.41
N CYS A 201 -9.78 -5.54 -3.54
CA CYS A 201 -10.20 -5.50 -2.15
C CYS A 201 -10.02 -4.11 -1.54
N LYS A 202 -10.54 -3.92 -0.33
CA LYS A 202 -10.20 -2.80 0.56
C LYS A 202 -9.29 -3.30 1.65
N SER A 203 -8.01 -2.93 1.57
CA SER A 203 -7.00 -3.31 2.55
C SER A 203 -6.92 -2.29 3.69
N ILE A 204 -6.64 -2.76 4.90
CA ILE A 204 -6.30 -1.87 6.02
C ILE A 204 -5.02 -1.11 5.67
N CYS A 205 -5.00 0.20 5.94
CA CYS A 205 -3.79 1.00 5.85
C CYS A 205 -3.43 1.53 7.23
N HIS A 206 -2.28 1.10 7.77
CA HIS A 206 -1.82 1.51 9.10
C HIS A 206 -1.14 2.89 9.11
N SER A 207 -0.98 3.52 7.94
CA SER A 207 -0.38 4.84 7.83
C SER A 207 -1.34 5.92 8.37
N PRO A 208 -0.89 6.80 9.27
CA PRO A 208 -1.72 7.91 9.76
C PRO A 208 -2.02 8.97 8.69
N MET A 209 -1.43 8.82 7.50
CA MET A 209 -1.62 9.68 6.33
C MET A 209 -2.71 9.16 5.37
N CYS A 210 -3.24 7.96 5.63
CA CYS A 210 -4.19 7.28 4.75
C CYS A 210 -5.53 7.08 5.48
N PRO A 211 -6.64 6.90 4.74
CA PRO A 211 -7.87 6.41 5.33
C PRO A 211 -7.64 5.01 5.95
N PRO A 212 -8.43 4.60 6.97
CA PRO A 212 -8.27 3.30 7.63
C PRO A 212 -8.34 2.11 6.68
N TYR A 213 -9.08 2.24 5.58
CA TYR A 213 -9.14 1.29 4.47
C TYR A 213 -8.82 2.02 3.18
N SER A 214 -8.04 1.38 2.31
CA SER A 214 -7.78 1.88 0.95
C SER A 214 -8.17 0.82 -0.06
N ALA A 215 -8.85 1.23 -1.13
CA ALA A 215 -9.08 0.37 -2.28
C ALA A 215 -7.74 -0.04 -2.91
N MET A 216 -7.61 -1.32 -3.23
CA MET A 216 -6.44 -1.95 -3.81
C MET A 216 -6.88 -2.80 -5.01
N THR A 217 -6.19 -2.63 -6.13
CA THR A 217 -6.22 -3.58 -7.24
C THR A 217 -4.88 -4.29 -7.31
N GLU A 218 -4.90 -5.61 -7.41
CA GLU A 218 -3.72 -6.46 -7.52
C GLU A 218 -3.87 -7.35 -8.75
N TRP A 219 -2.88 -7.27 -9.64
CA TRP A 219 -2.73 -8.22 -10.74
C TRP A 219 -1.74 -9.29 -10.31
N GLN A 220 -2.11 -10.53 -10.56
CA GLN A 220 -1.31 -11.70 -10.24
C GLN A 220 -0.91 -12.42 -11.52
N HIS A 221 0.31 -12.94 -11.54
CA HIS A 221 0.88 -13.73 -12.62
C HIS A 221 1.55 -14.97 -12.05
N ILE A 222 1.40 -16.10 -12.73
CA ILE A 222 1.95 -17.37 -12.27
C ILE A 222 2.47 -18.22 -13.41
N VAL A 223 3.64 -18.81 -13.20
CA VAL A 223 4.28 -19.75 -14.11
C VAL A 223 4.76 -20.95 -13.29
N LEU A 224 4.17 -22.12 -13.54
CA LEU A 224 4.67 -23.40 -13.04
C LEU A 224 5.41 -24.11 -14.17
N SER A 225 6.65 -24.54 -13.92
CA SER A 225 7.44 -25.27 -14.90
C SER A 225 6.78 -26.60 -15.29
N ALA A 226 7.06 -27.09 -16.49
CA ALA A 226 6.47 -28.33 -17.00
C ALA A 226 6.80 -29.57 -16.14
N ASP A 227 8.00 -29.58 -15.53
CA ASP A 227 8.43 -30.61 -14.57
C ASP A 227 7.91 -30.38 -13.14
N LYS A 228 7.17 -29.28 -12.93
CA LYS A 228 6.57 -28.85 -11.67
C LYS A 228 7.56 -28.62 -10.52
N MET A 229 8.83 -28.40 -10.87
CA MET A 229 9.90 -28.17 -9.90
C MET A 229 10.08 -26.71 -9.54
N ASP A 230 9.78 -25.79 -10.47
CA ASP A 230 9.96 -24.35 -10.32
C ASP A 230 8.62 -23.63 -10.50
N LEU A 231 8.29 -22.73 -9.57
CA LEU A 231 7.11 -21.89 -9.61
C LEU A 231 7.53 -20.43 -9.41
N VAL A 232 7.09 -19.56 -10.31
CA VAL A 232 7.20 -18.11 -10.19
C VAL A 232 5.80 -17.55 -9.97
N PHE A 233 5.59 -16.84 -8.86
CA PHE A 233 4.36 -16.12 -8.56
C PHE A 233 4.68 -14.63 -8.37
N GLU A 234 4.04 -13.79 -9.16
CA GLU A 234 4.31 -12.37 -9.22
C GLU A 234 3.03 -11.57 -8.97
N THR A 235 3.17 -10.44 -8.28
CA THR A 235 2.07 -9.51 -8.06
C THR A 235 2.47 -8.08 -8.36
N VAL A 236 1.54 -7.33 -8.95
CA VAL A 236 1.61 -5.88 -9.12
C VAL A 236 0.39 -5.28 -8.43
N GLN A 237 0.63 -4.43 -7.45
CA GLN A 237 -0.40 -3.83 -6.61
C GLN A 237 -0.48 -2.32 -6.84
N GLN A 238 -1.70 -1.81 -7.03
CA GLN A 238 -2.00 -0.39 -7.07
C GLN A 238 -2.97 -0.03 -5.94
N VAL A 239 -2.50 0.83 -5.02
CA VAL A 239 -3.31 1.37 -3.93
C VAL A 239 -3.92 2.71 -4.36
N HIS A 240 -5.24 2.84 -4.33
CA HIS A 240 -5.93 3.99 -4.94
C HIS A 240 -6.11 5.19 -4.01
N ASP A 241 -6.39 4.95 -2.73
CA ASP A 241 -6.82 6.01 -1.79
C ASP A 241 -5.70 6.59 -0.91
N VAL A 242 -4.44 6.30 -1.25
CA VAL A 242 -3.26 6.75 -0.50
C VAL A 242 -2.61 7.97 -1.17
N PRO A 243 -1.88 8.81 -0.41
CA PRO A 243 -1.08 9.87 -1.01
C PRO A 243 -0.14 9.30 -2.07
N PHE A 244 -0.20 9.88 -3.28
CA PHE A 244 0.57 9.45 -4.44
C PHE A 244 0.24 8.03 -4.95
N GLY A 245 -0.89 7.43 -4.60
CA GLY A 245 -1.26 6.06 -5.00
C GLY A 245 -1.26 5.82 -6.52
N SER A 246 -1.53 6.85 -7.33
CA SER A 246 -1.43 6.76 -8.80
C SER A 246 -0.01 6.93 -9.36
N PHE A 247 0.98 7.24 -8.52
CA PHE A 247 2.36 7.52 -8.94
C PHE A 247 3.24 6.29 -8.90
N PHE A 248 2.84 5.27 -8.15
CA PHE A 248 3.64 4.07 -7.97
C PHE A 248 2.77 2.82 -7.96
N GLU A 249 3.44 1.69 -8.13
CA GLU A 249 2.92 0.34 -7.97
C GLU A 249 3.89 -0.43 -7.08
N VAL A 250 3.39 -1.39 -6.32
CA VAL A 250 4.21 -2.31 -5.54
C VAL A 250 4.32 -3.61 -6.32
N HIS A 251 5.56 -4.00 -6.61
CA HIS A 251 5.91 -5.19 -7.38
C HIS A 251 6.49 -6.23 -6.43
N CYS A 252 6.07 -7.49 -6.55
CA CYS A 252 6.54 -8.60 -5.72
C CYS A 252 6.73 -9.84 -6.59
N ARG A 253 7.80 -10.59 -6.32
CA ARG A 253 8.08 -11.88 -6.96
C ARG A 253 8.44 -12.92 -5.91
N TRP A 254 7.81 -14.08 -6.02
CA TRP A 254 8.04 -15.29 -5.27
C TRP A 254 8.63 -16.32 -6.23
N CYS A 255 9.85 -16.78 -5.96
CA CYS A 255 10.47 -17.90 -6.65
C CYS A 255 10.49 -19.09 -5.71
N VAL A 256 9.74 -20.14 -6.06
CA VAL A 256 9.60 -21.38 -5.30
C VAL A 256 10.26 -22.49 -6.10
N LYS A 257 11.27 -23.14 -5.52
CA LYS A 257 12.02 -24.21 -6.16
C LYS A 257 12.04 -25.46 -5.30
N THR A 258 11.47 -26.55 -5.78
CA THR A 258 11.48 -27.84 -5.10
C THR A 258 12.91 -28.32 -4.90
N ILE A 259 13.26 -28.66 -3.65
CA ILE A 259 14.59 -29.18 -3.26
C ILE A 259 14.51 -30.59 -2.71
N SER A 260 13.35 -31.04 -2.24
CA SER A 260 13.08 -32.43 -1.84
C SER A 260 11.60 -32.78 -2.02
N SER A 261 11.21 -34.00 -1.69
CA SER A 261 9.82 -34.47 -1.78
C SER A 261 8.83 -33.70 -0.88
N ASN A 262 9.32 -32.96 0.12
CA ASN A 262 8.47 -32.20 1.04
C ASN A 262 9.07 -30.83 1.42
N SER A 263 9.92 -30.26 0.56
CA SER A 263 10.46 -28.93 0.79
C SER A 263 10.84 -28.21 -0.49
N CYS A 264 10.71 -26.89 -0.44
CA CYS A 264 11.13 -25.97 -1.48
C CYS A 264 12.04 -24.88 -0.88
N SER A 265 12.96 -24.36 -1.69
CA SER A 265 13.59 -23.06 -1.47
C SER A 265 12.61 -21.98 -1.90
N LEU A 266 12.47 -20.95 -1.07
CA LEU A 266 11.56 -19.84 -1.29
C LEU A 266 12.36 -18.53 -1.23
N ASN A 267 12.38 -17.82 -2.34
CA ASN A 267 13.03 -16.52 -2.47
C ASN A 267 11.97 -15.49 -2.84
N ILE A 268 11.78 -14.47 -2.02
CA ILE A 268 10.80 -13.42 -2.25
C ILE A 268 11.54 -12.10 -2.35
N SER A 269 11.22 -11.33 -3.38
CA SER A 269 11.74 -10.00 -3.64
C SER A 269 10.59 -9.03 -3.92
N ALA A 270 10.75 -7.78 -3.51
CA ALA A 270 9.70 -6.78 -3.70
C ALA A 270 10.27 -5.38 -3.80
N GLY A 271 9.49 -4.45 -4.36
CA GLY A 271 9.86 -3.04 -4.45
C GLY A 271 8.75 -2.16 -5.00
N ALA A 272 8.89 -0.84 -4.80
CA ALA A 272 7.93 0.13 -5.34
C ALA A 272 8.47 0.75 -6.65
N HIS A 273 7.76 0.49 -7.75
CA HIS A 273 8.02 1.11 -9.05
C HIS A 273 7.25 2.43 -9.16
N PHE A 274 7.95 3.50 -9.55
CA PHE A 274 7.35 4.84 -9.68
C PHE A 274 7.14 5.19 -11.15
N LYS A 275 5.88 5.30 -11.55
CA LYS A 275 5.40 5.81 -12.84
C LYS A 275 5.62 7.32 -12.98
N LYS A 276 5.62 8.03 -11.84
CA LYS A 276 5.82 9.48 -11.76
C LYS A 276 6.73 9.80 -10.59
N TRP A 277 7.59 10.80 -10.73
CA TRP A 277 8.43 11.25 -9.62
C TRP A 277 7.59 11.84 -8.48
N CYS A 278 7.98 11.59 -7.23
CA CYS A 278 7.47 12.35 -6.08
C CYS A 278 8.54 12.48 -4.98
N ILE A 279 8.46 13.55 -4.18
CA ILE A 279 9.44 13.81 -3.11
C ILE A 279 9.48 12.72 -2.03
N MET A 280 8.38 12.00 -1.83
CA MET A 280 8.29 10.92 -0.85
C MET A 280 8.76 9.58 -1.40
N GLN A 281 9.26 9.52 -2.64
CA GLN A 281 9.61 8.29 -3.33
C GLN A 281 10.58 7.41 -2.55
N SER A 282 11.65 7.98 -1.98
CA SER A 282 12.58 7.21 -1.14
C SER A 282 11.89 6.61 0.09
N LYS A 283 11.05 7.39 0.77
CA LYS A 283 10.32 6.96 1.97
C LYS A 283 9.23 5.93 1.65
N ILE A 284 8.54 6.08 0.52
CA ILE A 284 7.55 5.12 0.03
C ILE A 284 8.25 3.83 -0.39
N LYS A 285 9.36 3.89 -1.13
CA LYS A 285 10.16 2.72 -1.50
C LYS A 285 10.61 1.93 -0.27
N SER A 286 11.24 2.59 0.70
CA SER A 286 11.69 1.91 1.92
C SER A 286 10.50 1.40 2.75
N GLY A 287 9.45 2.22 2.91
CA GLY A 287 8.25 1.86 3.66
C GLY A 287 7.52 0.65 3.09
N ALA A 288 7.34 0.59 1.76
CA ALA A 288 6.72 -0.53 1.08
C ALA A 288 7.52 -1.83 1.26
N VAL A 289 8.85 -1.77 1.12
CA VAL A 289 9.73 -2.93 1.35
C VAL A 289 9.66 -3.39 2.81
N ASP A 290 9.69 -2.47 3.77
CA ASP A 290 9.63 -2.80 5.20
C ASP A 290 8.27 -3.38 5.61
N GLU A 291 7.18 -2.89 5.01
CA GLU A 291 5.83 -3.41 5.20
C GLU A 291 5.70 -4.82 4.60
N LEU A 292 6.16 -5.02 3.37
CA LEU A 292 6.18 -6.33 2.70
C LEU A 292 7.02 -7.37 3.46
N LYS A 293 8.17 -6.98 4.03
CA LYS A 293 8.98 -7.89 4.87
C LYS A 293 8.21 -8.40 6.09
N LYS A 294 7.32 -7.60 6.67
CA LYS A 294 6.48 -8.02 7.79
C LYS A 294 5.31 -8.86 7.30
N GLU A 295 4.66 -8.42 6.23
CA GLU A 295 3.53 -9.10 5.61
C GLU A 295 3.89 -10.51 5.13
N VAL A 296 5.03 -10.67 4.45
CA VAL A 296 5.50 -11.97 3.96
C VAL A 296 5.64 -12.97 5.10
N LYS A 297 6.13 -12.55 6.27
CA LYS A 297 6.22 -13.45 7.43
C LYS A 297 4.85 -13.92 7.88
N VAL A 298 3.91 -12.99 8.06
CA VAL A 298 2.52 -13.31 8.45
C VAL A 298 1.83 -14.18 7.40
N MET A 299 2.07 -13.91 6.11
CA MET A 299 1.52 -14.68 4.99
C MET A 299 2.04 -16.11 4.97
N LEU A 300 3.35 -16.30 5.22
CA LEU A 300 3.97 -17.63 5.30
C LEU A 300 3.53 -18.42 6.53
N ASP A 301 3.42 -17.77 7.69
CA ASP A 301 2.89 -18.41 8.90
C ASP A 301 1.44 -18.87 8.69
N PHE A 302 0.61 -18.01 8.07
CA PHE A 302 -0.76 -18.37 7.71
C PHE A 302 -0.82 -19.48 6.66
N ALA A 303 0.06 -19.45 5.64
CA ALA A 303 0.17 -20.52 4.64
C ALA A 303 0.50 -21.86 5.28
N GLN A 304 1.47 -21.90 6.20
CA GLN A 304 1.83 -23.12 6.88
C GLN A 304 0.65 -23.68 7.69
N GLY A 305 -0.06 -22.83 8.44
CA GLY A 305 -1.28 -23.24 9.15
C GLY A 305 -2.38 -23.74 8.22
N TYR A 306 -2.60 -23.06 7.10
CA TYR A 306 -3.59 -23.44 6.10
C TYR A 306 -3.28 -24.81 5.47
N MET A 307 -2.03 -25.06 5.10
CA MET A 307 -1.61 -26.34 4.52
C MET A 307 -1.79 -27.51 5.50
N LEU A 308 -1.52 -27.29 6.79
CA LEU A 308 -1.76 -28.29 7.83
C LEU A 308 -3.25 -28.59 7.98
N LYS A 309 -4.11 -27.56 7.98
CA LYS A 309 -5.57 -27.68 8.04
C LYS A 309 -6.11 -28.49 6.84
N VAL A 310 -5.68 -28.18 5.63
CA VAL A 310 -6.14 -28.88 4.40
C VAL A 310 -5.61 -30.32 4.33
N SER A 311 -4.42 -30.58 4.87
CA SER A 311 -3.84 -31.93 4.89
C SER A 311 -4.42 -32.84 5.98
N SER A 312 -5.14 -32.29 6.98
CA SER A 312 -5.71 -33.02 8.12
C SER A 312 -7.18 -32.62 8.38
N PRO A 313 -8.13 -32.93 7.49
CA PRO A 313 -9.52 -32.51 7.62
C PRO A 313 -10.28 -33.11 8.84
N ASP A 314 -9.76 -34.18 9.46
CA ASP A 314 -10.50 -34.97 10.46
C ASP A 314 -10.37 -34.50 11.92
N GLN A 315 -9.67 -33.41 12.23
CA GLN A 315 -9.50 -32.94 13.62
C GLN A 315 -10.48 -31.84 14.08
N GLU A 316 -11.23 -31.19 13.20
CA GLU A 316 -12.22 -30.18 13.64
C GLU A 316 -13.56 -30.79 14.12
N ASN A 317 -13.90 -32.00 13.68
CA ASN A 317 -15.16 -32.67 14.08
C ASN A 317 -15.11 -33.37 15.45
N SER A 318 -13.95 -33.55 16.06
CA SER A 318 -13.83 -34.22 17.36
C SER A 318 -14.04 -33.30 18.56
N ASN A 319 -13.85 -31.99 18.40
CA ASN A 319 -13.99 -31.02 19.50
C ASN A 319 -15.43 -30.54 19.73
N LEU A 320 -16.34 -30.71 18.76
CA LEU A 320 -17.77 -30.39 18.90
C LEU A 320 -18.57 -31.56 19.51
N ALA A 321 -18.08 -32.80 19.43
CA ALA A 321 -18.78 -33.97 19.99
C ALA A 321 -18.47 -34.22 21.49
N GLN A 322 -17.47 -33.54 22.07
CA GLN A 322 -17.11 -33.69 23.49
C GLN A 322 -17.79 -32.67 24.42
N GLN A 323 -18.52 -31.69 23.90
CA GLN A 323 -19.20 -30.67 24.71
C GLN A 323 -20.66 -30.99 25.08
N ASP A 324 -21.26 -32.04 24.51
CA ASP A 324 -22.66 -32.43 24.78
C ASP A 324 -22.83 -33.61 25.76
N ASN A 325 -21.74 -34.15 26.32
CA ASN A 325 -21.78 -35.32 27.22
C ASN A 325 -21.43 -35.03 28.70
N THR A 326 -21.78 -33.84 29.19
CA THR A 326 -21.76 -33.55 30.64
C THR A 326 -23.11 -33.00 31.08
N ALA A 327 -24.08 -33.91 31.25
CA ALA A 327 -25.26 -33.65 32.06
C ALA A 327 -24.84 -33.56 33.54
N PRO A 328 -25.31 -32.56 34.31
CA PRO A 328 -25.03 -32.48 35.75
C PRO A 328 -25.92 -33.43 36.55
N ASP A 329 -25.30 -34.27 37.38
CA ASP A 329 -25.96 -35.11 38.37
C ASP A 329 -26.83 -34.28 39.32
N ALA A 330 -28.06 -34.73 39.53
CA ALA A 330 -29.01 -34.17 40.50
C ALA A 330 -28.59 -34.54 41.94
N PRO A 331 -28.80 -33.66 42.95
CA PRO A 331 -28.51 -33.99 44.33
C PRO A 331 -29.58 -34.89 44.94
N SER A 332 -29.14 -35.90 45.68
CA SER A 332 -29.95 -36.76 46.53
C SER A 332 -30.43 -35.99 47.77
N ASP A 333 -31.74 -35.76 47.86
CA ASP A 333 -32.39 -35.31 49.09
C ASP A 333 -32.42 -36.44 50.13
N THR A 334 -31.85 -36.14 51.31
CA THR A 334 -32.20 -36.79 52.57
C THR A 334 -33.10 -35.85 53.35
N GLY A 335 -34.35 -36.26 53.58
CA GLY A 335 -35.35 -35.56 54.38
C GLY A 335 -36.72 -36.17 54.24
#